data_AF-A0A090S6K8-F1
#
_entry.id   AF-A0A090S6K8-F1
#
_cell.length_a   1.000
_cell.length_b   1.000
_cell.length_c   1.000
_cell.angle_alpha   90.00
_cell.angle_beta   90.00
_cell.angle_gamma   90.00
#
_symmetry.space_group_name_H-M   'P 1'
#
loop_
_entity.id
_entity.type
_entity.pdbx_description
1 polymer ?
#
loop_
_entity_poly.entity_id
_entity_poly.type
_entity_poly.pdbx_seq_one_letter_code
_entity_poly.pdbx_strand_id
1 'polypeptide(L)' 'MARTRDPNSATRQFFINFVDNDFLNYSVTNPGYAVFGKVVEGFDVVQKMGQKPTRSTRGMSDVPLDPIIITKVERLAD' A
#
# COMPACT_ATOMS: atom_id res chain seq x y z
N MET A 1 0.51 3.37 6.18
CA MET A 1 -0.09 4.54 5.49
C MET A 1 0.96 5.18 4.60
N ALA A 2 0.68 5.45 3.33
CA ALA A 2 1.63 6.15 2.45
C ALA A 2 1.62 7.67 2.74
N ARG A 3 2.75 8.34 2.51
CA ARG A 3 2.96 9.76 2.81
C ARG A 3 4.00 10.40 1.88
N THR A 4 4.10 11.72 1.92
CA THR A 4 5.23 12.46 1.33
C THR A 4 6.44 12.45 2.28
N ARG A 5 7.44 13.31 2.04
CA ARG A 5 8.62 13.43 2.91
C ARG A 5 8.26 13.84 4.34
N ASP A 6 7.26 14.70 4.52
CA ASP A 6 6.77 15.11 5.84
C ASP A 6 6.10 13.91 6.55
N PRO A 7 6.53 13.54 7.77
CA PRO A 7 5.96 12.44 8.55
C PRO A 7 4.45 12.54 8.77
N ASN A 8 3.90 13.76 8.86
CA ASN A 8 2.50 14.04 9.16
C ASN A 8 1.64 14.30 7.91
N SER A 9 2.13 13.92 6.72
CA SER A 9 1.45 14.20 5.45
C SER A 9 0.55 13.07 4.93
N ALA A 10 0.39 11.98 5.68
CA ALA A 10 -0.49 10.89 5.27
C ALA A 10 -1.95 11.37 5.18
N THR A 11 -2.63 11.01 4.09
CA THR A 11 -4.05 11.36 3.88
C THR A 11 -4.87 10.10 3.61
N ARG A 12 -4.93 9.65 2.36
CA ARG A 12 -5.84 8.57 1.91
C ARG A 12 -5.15 7.42 1.16
N GLN A 13 -3.86 7.53 0.90
CA GLN A 13 -3.10 6.49 0.23
C GLN A 13 -2.60 5.47 1.26
N PHE A 14 -2.83 4.19 0.98
CA PHE A 14 -2.31 3.08 1.77
C PHE A 14 -1.56 2.10 0.86
N PHE A 15 -0.78 1.22 1.47
CA PHE A 15 -0.07 0.15 0.80
C PHE A 15 -0.16 -1.11 1.66
N ILE A 16 0.01 -2.27 1.02
CA ILE A 16 0.05 -3.58 1.67
C ILE A 16 1.47 -4.11 1.51
N ASN A 17 2.09 -4.54 2.61
CA ASN A 17 3.39 -5.22 2.55
C ASN A 17 3.18 -6.65 2.04
N PHE A 18 3.90 -7.04 0.98
CA PHE A 18 3.90 -8.43 0.47
C PHE A 18 4.95 -9.32 1.14
N VAL A 19 5.94 -8.70 1.77
CA VAL A 19 7.05 -9.30 2.50
C VAL A 19 7.34 -8.45 3.73
N ASP A 20 8.17 -8.94 4.63
CA ASP A 20 8.61 -8.19 5.80
C ASP A 20 9.57 -7.08 5.37
N ASN A 21 9.12 -5.83 5.51
CA ASN A 21 9.84 -4.62 5.09
C ASN A 21 10.32 -3.83 6.31
N ASP A 22 11.22 -4.41 7.11
CA ASP A 22 11.64 -3.82 8.39
C ASP A 22 12.25 -2.42 8.30
N PHE A 23 12.81 -2.08 7.14
CA PHE A 23 13.35 -0.75 6.86
C PHE A 23 12.27 0.37 6.84
N LEU A 24 10.99 0.01 6.76
CA LEU A 24 9.86 0.94 6.84
C LEU A 24 9.38 1.19 8.28
N ASN A 25 9.87 0.41 9.25
CA ASN A 25 9.51 0.56 10.65
C ASN A 25 10.05 1.88 11.23
N TYR A 26 9.40 2.36 12.28
CA TYR A 26 9.88 3.51 13.04
C TYR A 26 11.25 3.22 13.66
N SER A 27 12.13 4.22 13.62
CA SER A 27 13.37 4.27 14.39
C SER A 27 13.59 5.71 14.88
N VAL A 28 14.58 5.89 15.77
CA VAL A 28 14.94 7.22 16.30
C VAL A 28 15.33 8.19 15.17
N THR A 29 15.88 7.70 14.06
CA THR A 29 16.34 8.51 12.92
C THR A 29 15.38 8.47 11.72
N ASN A 30 14.40 7.58 11.73
CA ASN A 30 13.43 7.43 10.65
C ASN A 30 12.01 7.33 11.23
N PRO A 31 11.13 8.29 10.95
CA PRO A 31 9.74 8.25 11.44
C PRO A 31 8.94 7.05 10.89
N GLY A 32 9.44 6.38 9.85
CA GLY A 32 8.84 5.16 9.31
C GLY A 32 7.46 5.39 8.67
N TYR A 33 6.67 4.33 8.64
CA TYR A 33 5.31 4.30 8.11
C TYR A 33 4.35 3.61 9.09
N ALA A 34 3.29 4.30 9.48
CA ALA A 34 2.32 3.77 10.44
C ALA A 34 1.53 2.58 9.87
N VAL A 35 1.66 1.42 10.52
CA VAL A 35 0.81 0.24 10.30
C VAL A 35 -0.49 0.42 11.08
N PHE A 36 -1.63 0.10 10.47
CA PHE A 36 -2.96 0.30 11.06
C PHE A 36 -3.90 -0.91 10.89
N GLY A 37 -3.42 -1.99 10.31
CA GLY A 37 -4.22 -3.18 10.04
C GLY A 37 -3.39 -4.28 9.38
N LYS A 38 -4.02 -5.44 9.21
CA LYS A 38 -3.45 -6.61 8.52
C LYS A 38 -4.50 -7.22 7.61
N VAL A 39 -4.05 -7.83 6.52
CA VAL A 39 -4.92 -8.66 5.67
C VAL A 39 -5.16 -9.97 6.41
N VAL A 40 -6.42 -10.28 6.72
CA VAL A 40 -6.81 -11.54 7.38
C VAL A 40 -7.27 -12.60 6.39
N GLU A 41 -7.77 -12.18 5.23
CA GLU A 41 -8.25 -13.03 4.15
C GLU A 41 -7.90 -12.41 2.79
N GLY A 42 -7.72 -13.24 1.75
CA GLY A 42 -7.45 -12.78 0.39
C GLY A 42 -6.04 -12.24 0.14
N PHE A 43 -5.04 -12.67 0.92
CA PHE A 43 -3.65 -12.22 0.70
C PHE A 43 -3.08 -12.69 -0.64
N ASP A 44 -3.47 -13.87 -1.12
CA ASP A 44 -3.07 -14.39 -2.43
C ASP A 44 -3.60 -13.51 -3.58
N VAL A 45 -4.79 -12.91 -3.41
CA VAL A 45 -5.39 -11.99 -4.38
C VAL A 45 -4.54 -10.74 -4.53
N VAL A 46 -4.12 -10.12 -3.41
CA VAL A 46 -3.26 -8.92 -3.46
C VAL A 46 -1.85 -9.25 -3.95
N GLN A 47 -1.32 -10.44 -3.67
CA GLN A 47 -0.05 -10.88 -4.26
C GLN A 47 -0.15 -11.03 -5.79
N LYS A 48 -1.24 -11.59 -6.32
CA LYS A 48 -1.49 -11.69 -7.77
C LYS A 48 -1.64 -10.31 -8.42
N MET A 49 -2.24 -9.34 -7.73
CA MET A 49 -2.30 -7.94 -8.19
C MET A 49 -0.90 -7.35 -8.39
N GLY A 50 0.03 -7.66 -7.47
CA GLY A 50 1.43 -7.22 -7.53
C GLY A 50 2.25 -7.77 -8.71
N GLN A 51 1.76 -8.78 -9.41
CA GLN A 51 2.44 -9.41 -10.56
C GLN A 51 1.92 -8.89 -11.92
N LYS A 52 0.92 -8.00 -11.92
CA LYS A 52 0.36 -7.48 -13.17
C LYS A 52 1.38 -6.59 -13.90
N PRO A 53 1.43 -6.64 -15.24
CA PRO A 53 2.30 -5.76 -16.01
C PRO A 53 2.04 -4.29 -15.71
N THR A 54 3.12 -3.50 -15.63
CA THR A 54 3.07 -2.08 -15.32
C THR A 54 3.69 -1.24 -16.43
N ARG A 55 3.47 0.07 -16.37
CA ARG A 55 4.10 1.09 -17.21
C ARG A 55 4.45 2.33 -16.41
N SER A 56 5.37 3.11 -16.95
CA SER A 56 5.60 4.47 -16.50
C SER A 56 4.61 5.42 -17.16
N THR A 57 3.95 6.28 -16.37
CA THR A 57 3.05 7.31 -16.88
C THR A 57 2.99 8.50 -15.94
N ARG A 58 2.97 9.73 -16.49
CA ARG A 58 2.88 10.99 -15.72
C ARG A 58 3.90 11.10 -14.59
N GLY A 59 5.13 10.62 -14.80
CA GLY A 59 6.20 10.64 -13.80
C GLY A 59 6.05 9.61 -12.67
N MET A 60 5.04 8.73 -12.74
CA MET A 60 4.89 7.59 -11.84
C MET A 60 5.38 6.32 -12.54
N SER A 61 6.24 5.57 -11.85
CA SER A 61 6.59 4.20 -12.22
C SER A 61 5.54 3.22 -11.68
N ASP A 62 5.55 1.99 -12.20
CA ASP A 62 4.78 0.86 -11.65
C ASP A 62 3.25 1.04 -11.66
N VAL A 63 2.72 1.83 -12.61
CA VAL A 63 1.27 1.95 -12.82
C VAL A 63 0.78 0.74 -13.61
N PRO A 64 -0.18 -0.07 -13.12
CA PRO A 64 -0.70 -1.21 -13.87
C PRO A 64 -1.17 -0.84 -15.28
N LEU A 65 -0.88 -1.70 -16.27
CA LEU A 65 -1.42 -1.54 -17.63
C LEU A 65 -2.94 -1.59 -17.61
N ASP A 66 -3.48 -2.62 -16.95
CA ASP A 66 -4.90 -2.77 -16.66
C ASP A 66 -5.18 -2.25 -15.24
N PRO A 67 -5.99 -1.19 -15.07
CA PRO A 67 -6.25 -0.61 -13.75
C PRO A 67 -6.88 -1.62 -12.78
N ILE A 68 -6.30 -1.71 -11.58
CA ILE A 68 -6.89 -2.46 -10.46
C ILE A 68 -7.78 -1.49 -9.69
N ILE A 69 -9.10 -1.74 -9.72
CA ILE A 69 -10.11 -0.83 -9.17
C ILE A 69 -10.72 -1.45 -7.91
N ILE A 70 -10.69 -0.69 -6.80
CA ILE A 70 -11.51 -0.98 -5.63
C ILE A 70 -12.93 -0.52 -5.94
N THR A 71 -13.83 -1.46 -6.21
CA THR A 71 -15.21 -1.17 -6.63
C THR A 71 -16.16 -0.90 -5.46
N LYS A 72 -15.87 -1.46 -4.28
CA LYS A 72 -16.64 -1.29 -3.06
C LYS A 72 -15.75 -1.47 -1.83
N VAL A 73 -16.05 -0.73 -0.78
CA VAL A 73 -15.50 -0.93 0.57
C VAL A 73 -16.66 -0.97 1.54
N GLU A 74 -16.67 -1.94 2.45
CA GLU A 74 -17.72 -2.12 3.44
C GLU A 74 -17.10 -2.48 4.79
N ARG A 75 -17.58 -1.83 5.85
CA ARG A 75 -17.27 -2.25 7.21
C ARG A 75 -18.18 -3.43 7.53
N LEU A 76 -17.61 -4.60 7.78
CA LEU A 76 -18.37 -5.76 8.24
C LEU A 76 -19.05 -5.42 9.57
N ALA A 77 -20.26 -5.94 9.78
CA ALA A 77 -20.93 -5.81 11.07
C ALA A 77 -20.12 -6.55 12.15
N ASP A 78 -20.25 -6.08 13.39
CA ASP A 78 -19.66 -6.74 14.56
C ASP A 78 -20.32 -8.10 14.83
#